data_AF-A0A5K1GK31-F1
#
_entry.id   AF-A0A5K1GK31-F1
#
_cell.length_a   1.000
_cell.length_b   1.000
_cell.length_c   1.000
_cell.angle_alpha   90.00
_cell.angle_beta   90.00
_cell.angle_gamma   90.00
#
_symmetry.space_group_name_H-M   'P 1'
#
loop_
_entity.id
_entity.type
_entity.pdbx_description
1 polymer ?
#
loop_
_entity_poly.entity_id
_entity_poly.type
_entity_poly.pdbx_seq_one_letter_code
_entity_poly.pdbx_strand_id
1 'polypeptide(L)' 'PLKDHIYLHLNHLPPDVLKERLPGISETAAIFAGVDVTKEPIPVLPTVHYNMGGIPTNHHGE' A
#
# COMPACT_ATOMS: atom_id res chain seq x y z
N PRO A 1 -11.86 4.58 11.65
CA PRO A 1 -11.05 5.73 11.17
C PRO A 1 -10.02 6.23 12.19
N LEU A 2 -10.30 6.16 13.50
CA LEU A 2 -9.42 6.62 14.59
C LEU A 2 -8.66 5.48 15.31
N LYS A 3 -8.41 4.36 14.62
CA LYS A 3 -7.60 3.26 15.18
C LYS A 3 -6.12 3.53 14.90
N ASP A 4 -5.22 2.84 15.60
CA ASP A 4 -3.78 2.97 15.40
C ASP A 4 -3.40 2.73 13.93
N HIS A 5 -2.79 3.73 13.30
CA HIS A 5 -2.28 3.72 11.94
C HIS A 5 -1.12 4.71 11.84
N ILE A 6 -0.39 4.66 10.72
CA ILE A 6 0.64 5.65 10.37
C ILE A 6 0.30 6.27 9.02
N TYR A 7 0.98 7.37 8.68
CA TYR A 7 0.76 8.07 7.42
C TYR A 7 1.85 7.75 6.39
N LEU A 8 1.43 7.35 5.20
CA LEU A 8 2.28 7.24 4.02
C LEU A 8 2.19 8.55 3.22
N HIS A 9 3.28 9.30 3.19
CA HIS A 9 3.37 10.58 2.49
C HIS A 9 3.91 10.41 1.07
N LEU A 10 3.14 10.81 0.07
CA LEU A 10 3.55 10.82 -1.34
C LEU A 10 3.57 12.21 -1.96
N ASN A 11 3.03 13.21 -1.26
CA ASN A 11 2.88 14.60 -1.72
C ASN A 11 4.21 15.34 -1.98
N HIS A 12 5.33 14.77 -1.57
CA HIS A 12 6.67 15.28 -1.90
C HIS A 12 7.12 14.88 -3.32
N LEU A 13 6.46 13.91 -3.94
CA LEU A 13 6.73 13.51 -5.32
C LEU A 13 5.98 14.44 -6.29
N PRO A 14 6.58 14.80 -7.44
CA PRO A 14 5.88 15.58 -8.46
C PRO A 14 4.61 14.86 -8.96
N PRO A 15 3.50 15.58 -9.20
CA PRO A 15 2.25 14.97 -9.69
C PRO A 15 2.42 14.14 -10.97
N ASP A 16 3.30 14.57 -11.89
CA ASP A 16 3.58 13.82 -13.13
C ASP A 16 4.23 12.46 -12.85
N VAL A 17 5.11 12.39 -11.85
CA VAL A 17 5.72 11.11 -11.41
C VAL A 17 4.67 10.20 -10.81
N LEU A 18 3.76 10.73 -9.99
CA LEU A 18 2.65 9.95 -9.42
C LEU A 18 1.76 9.39 -10.53
N LYS A 19 1.45 10.19 -11.54
CA LYS A 19 0.63 9.79 -12.69
C LYS A 19 1.31 8.76 -13.60
N GLU A 20 2.62 8.88 -13.83
CA GLU A 20 3.37 8.00 -14.72
C GLU A 20 3.77 6.67 -14.03
N ARG A 21 4.28 6.74 -12.79
CA ARG A 21 4.92 5.61 -12.11
C ARG A 21 4.05 4.96 -11.05
N LEU A 22 3.17 5.73 -10.42
CA LEU A 22 2.35 5.29 -9.29
C LEU A 22 0.82 5.50 -9.53
N PRO A 23 0.28 5.20 -10.73
CA PRO A 23 -1.12 5.48 -11.03
C PRO A 23 -2.06 4.64 -10.15
N GLY A 24 -1.72 3.36 -9.93
CA GLY A 24 -2.58 2.43 -9.19
C GLY A 24 -2.77 2.81 -7.72
N ILE A 25 -1.73 3.28 -7.03
CA ILE A 25 -1.86 3.72 -5.63
C ILE A 25 -2.62 5.04 -5.52
N SER A 26 -2.43 5.96 -6.47
CA SER A 26 -3.17 7.22 -6.53
C SER A 26 -4.67 6.99 -6.69
N GLU A 27 -5.05 6.09 -7.60
CA GLU A 27 -6.44 5.67 -7.81
C GLU A 27 -7.01 4.93 -6.59
N THR A 28 -6.28 3.96 -6.05
CA THR A 28 -6.72 3.18 -4.89
C THR A 28 -6.94 4.08 -3.66
N ALA A 29 -6.04 5.02 -3.40
CA ALA A 29 -6.19 5.97 -2.31
C ALA A 29 -7.41 6.89 -2.49
N ALA A 30 -7.65 7.37 -3.71
CA ALA A 30 -8.83 8.19 -4.00
C ALA A 30 -10.14 7.42 -3.83
N ILE A 31 -10.22 6.19 -4.36
CA ILE A 31 -11.45 5.37 -4.33
C ILE A 31 -11.76 4.86 -2.93
N PHE A 32 -10.77 4.29 -2.24
CA PHE A 32 -11.01 3.54 -1.00
C PHE A 32 -10.74 4.34 0.28
N ALA A 33 -9.86 5.35 0.22
CA ALA A 33 -9.54 6.19 1.36
C ALA A 33 -10.06 7.64 1.22
N GLY A 34 -10.54 8.04 0.03
CA GLY A 34 -10.98 9.41 -0.23
C GLY A 34 -9.84 10.43 -0.20
N VAL A 35 -8.60 9.99 -0.43
CA VAL A 35 -7.38 10.79 -0.29
C VAL A 35 -6.82 11.20 -1.65
N ASP A 36 -6.64 12.50 -1.85
CA ASP A 36 -5.79 13.04 -2.92
C ASP A 36 -4.33 12.99 -2.47
N VAL A 37 -3.58 12.01 -3.00
CA VAL A 37 -2.18 11.74 -2.61
C VAL A 37 -1.21 12.88 -2.93
N THR A 38 -1.62 13.85 -3.75
CA THR A 38 -0.82 15.06 -4.04
C THR A 38 -0.95 16.13 -2.96
N LYS A 39 -1.97 16.03 -2.10
CA LYS A 39 -2.30 17.02 -1.06
C LYS A 39 -2.22 16.44 0.35
N GLU A 40 -2.68 15.21 0.53
CA GLU A 40 -2.92 14.60 1.84
C GLU A 40 -2.25 13.21 1.92
N PRO A 41 -1.78 12.79 3.11
CA PRO A 41 -1.18 11.47 3.28
C PRO A 41 -2.20 10.34 3.34
N ILE A 42 -1.78 9.13 2.97
CA ILE A 42 -2.62 7.92 3.03
C ILE A 42 -2.50 7.29 4.42
N PRO A 43 -3.60 7.02 5.14
CA PRO A 43 -3.55 6.23 6.37
C PRO A 43 -3.27 4.76 6.05
N VAL A 44 -2.20 4.20 6.62
CA VAL A 44 -1.78 2.79 6.41
C VAL A 44 -1.55 2.07 7.74
N LEU A 45 -1.70 0.75 7.72
CA LEU A 45 -1.41 -0.13 8.84
C LEU A 45 -0.67 -1.38 8.36
N PRO A 46 0.19 -1.99 9.20
CA PRO A 46 0.73 -3.31 8.92
C PRO A 46 -0.39 -4.35 8.80
N THR A 47 -0.37 -5.14 7.73
CA THR A 47 -1.30 -6.25 7.52
C THR A 47 -0.53 -7.54 7.22
N VAL A 48 -1.11 -8.69 7.58
CA VAL A 48 -0.53 -9.98 7.23
C VAL A 48 -0.60 -10.14 5.71
N HIS A 49 0.56 -10.37 5.08
CA HIS A 49 0.65 -10.51 3.63
C HIS A 49 0.93 -11.95 3.20
N TYR A 50 1.87 -12.62 3.87
CA TYR A 50 2.35 -13.93 3.44
C TYR A 50 2.69 -14.82 4.63
N ASN A 51 2.41 -16.11 4.48
CA ASN A 51 2.77 -17.14 5.46
C ASN A 51 3.92 -17.97 4.89
N MET A 52 5.09 -17.94 5.54
CA MET A 52 6.23 -18.73 5.08
C MET A 52 6.08 -20.23 5.34
N GLY A 53 5.29 -20.60 6.33
CA GLY A 53 4.96 -22.00 6.59
C GLY A 53 4.10 -22.59 5.46
N GLY A 54 4.04 -23.91 5.40
CA GLY A 54 3.26 -24.64 4.41
C GLY A 54 3.16 -26.11 4.78
N ILE A 55 2.68 -26.92 3.84
CA ILE A 55 2.74 -28.37 3.96
C ILE A 55 4.23 -28.75 4.00
N PRO A 56 4.70 -29.46 5.05
CA PRO A 56 6.08 -29.91 5.11
C PRO A 56 6.38 -30.79 3.89
N THR A 57 7.51 -30.52 3.25
CA THR A 57 7.95 -31.31 2.10
C THR A 57 9.42 -31.67 2.23
N ASN A 58 9.83 -32.75 1.57
CA ASN A 58 11.25 -33.01 1.35
C ASN A 58 11.81 -32.09 0.24
N HIS A 59 13.09 -32.23 -0.09
CA HIS A 59 13.75 -31.40 -1.12
C HIS A 59 13.20 -31.60 -2.56
N HIS A 60 12.38 -32.62 -2.80
CA HIS A 60 11.66 -32.84 -4.06
C HIS A 60 10.23 -32.24 -4.05
N GLY A 61 9.74 -31.76 -2.90
CA GLY A 61 8.38 -31.22 -2.77
C GLY A 61 7.31 -32.26 -2.41
N GLU A 62 7.70 -33.46 -1.95
CA GLU A 62 6.79 -34.54 -1.50
C GLU A 62 6.36 -34.37 -0.04
#